data_AF-A0A1I1MIX7-F1
#
_entry.id   AF-A0A1I1MIX7-F1
#
_cell.length_a   1.000
_cell.length_b   1.000
_cell.length_c   1.000
_cell.angle_alpha   90.00
_cell.angle_beta   90.00
_cell.angle_gamma   90.00
#
_symmetry.space_group_name_H-M   'P 1'
#
loop_
_entity.id
_entity.type
_entity.pdbx_description
1 polymer ?
#
loop_
_entity_poly.entity_id
_entity_poly.type
_entity_poly.pdbx_seq_one_letter_code
_entity_poly.pdbx_strand_id
1 'polypeptide(L)'
;MSHQHGNLGPSRGPFQNDGSVPQPGIEAARGVQRLFLPFVAILWLGLLLGVSFLATPVKFEAVSLALPVALDVGRVTFALLAKVEWLFTATIVVAILLSPPPRLLRWSCFGALTLVLLVQALWLLPALDARVAAILAGGAVAPTNHHLLYVVAELAKALALLTLSGEALWSLSGRNAGCGRSAPASVASLPSDPAALRFQGN
;
A
#
# COMPACT_ATOMS: atom_id res chain seq x y z
N MET A 1 -38.66 32.10 -50.14
CA MET A 1 -37.18 32.10 -50.17
C MET A 1 -36.68 31.51 -48.86
N SER A 2 -36.46 30.19 -48.84
CA SER A 2 -36.05 29.43 -47.65
C SER A 2 -34.53 29.21 -47.68
N HIS A 3 -33.79 29.93 -46.84
CA HIS A 3 -32.36 29.70 -46.65
C HIS A 3 -32.15 28.44 -45.80
N GLN A 4 -31.64 27.36 -46.42
CA GLN A 4 -31.04 26.24 -45.69
C GLN A 4 -29.65 26.68 -45.20
N HIS A 5 -29.48 26.79 -43.89
CA HIS A 5 -28.16 26.81 -43.26
C HIS A 5 -27.60 25.38 -43.25
N GLY A 6 -26.58 25.14 -44.09
CA GLY A 6 -25.78 23.92 -44.06
C GLY A 6 -25.02 23.81 -42.74
N ASN A 7 -25.38 22.81 -41.93
CA ASN A 7 -24.64 22.42 -40.74
C ASN A 7 -23.36 21.66 -41.17
N LEU A 8 -22.25 22.37 -41.29
CA LEU A 8 -20.94 21.77 -41.50
C LEU A 8 -20.43 21.24 -40.17
N GLY A 9 -20.69 19.96 -39.90
CA GLY A 9 -20.06 19.24 -38.79
C GLY A 9 -18.53 19.24 -38.93
N PRO A 10 -17.78 19.18 -37.80
CA PRO A 10 -16.33 19.27 -37.82
C PRO A 10 -15.71 18.12 -38.64
N SER A 11 -14.94 18.47 -39.66
CA SER A 11 -14.15 17.56 -40.48
C SER A 11 -13.17 16.80 -39.58
N ARG A 12 -13.43 15.50 -39.37
CA ARG A 12 -12.54 14.60 -38.64
C ARG A 12 -11.33 14.32 -39.53
N GLY A 13 -10.19 14.90 -39.21
CA GLY A 13 -8.92 14.62 -39.89
C GLY A 13 -8.46 13.17 -39.64
N PRO A 14 -7.69 12.57 -40.56
CA PRO A 14 -7.34 11.14 -40.54
C PRO A 14 -6.34 10.70 -39.43
N PHE A 15 -5.96 11.60 -38.52
CA PHE A 15 -5.01 11.34 -37.43
C PHE A 15 -5.54 11.88 -36.10
N GLN A 16 -6.78 11.56 -35.76
CA GLN A 16 -7.28 11.79 -34.41
C GLN A 16 -6.84 10.59 -33.54
N ASN A 17 -5.87 10.83 -32.64
CA ASN A 17 -5.48 9.88 -31.61
C ASN A 17 -6.67 9.74 -30.63
N ASP A 18 -7.62 8.88 -30.97
CA ASP A 18 -8.86 8.66 -30.22
C ASP A 18 -8.66 7.87 -28.93
N GLY A 19 -7.40 7.54 -28.60
CA GLY A 19 -7.03 6.75 -27.43
C GLY A 19 -7.44 5.29 -27.51
N SER A 20 -7.94 4.81 -28.66
CA SER A 20 -8.37 3.43 -28.85
C SER A 20 -7.21 2.43 -28.95
N VAL A 21 -6.02 2.89 -29.35
CA VAL A 21 -4.80 2.07 -29.43
C VAL A 21 -4.07 2.11 -28.08
N PRO A 22 -4.00 1.00 -27.32
CA PRO A 22 -3.21 0.93 -26.11
C PRO A 22 -1.74 1.19 -26.41
N GLN A 23 -1.15 2.20 -25.78
CA GLN A 23 0.29 2.42 -25.90
C GLN A 23 1.04 1.52 -24.90
N PRO A 24 1.74 0.45 -25.36
CA PRO A 24 2.28 -0.57 -24.48
C PRO A 24 3.29 -0.03 -23.46
N GLY A 25 4.07 1.00 -23.81
CA GLY A 25 5.05 1.61 -22.89
C GLY A 25 4.41 2.37 -21.72
N ILE A 26 3.31 3.08 -21.95
CA ILE A 26 2.62 3.86 -20.89
C ILE A 26 1.90 2.92 -19.93
N GLU A 27 1.26 1.87 -20.44
CA GLU A 27 0.57 0.87 -19.61
C GLU A 27 1.55 0.04 -18.77
N ALA A 28 2.72 -0.31 -19.33
CA ALA A 28 3.78 -0.95 -18.57
C ALA A 28 4.29 -0.07 -17.42
N ALA A 29 4.55 1.22 -17.68
CA ALA A 29 4.99 2.17 -16.65
C ALA A 29 3.95 2.36 -15.53
N ARG A 30 2.66 2.45 -15.89
CA ARG A 30 1.55 2.50 -14.93
C ARG A 30 1.44 1.21 -14.10
N GLY A 31 1.70 0.05 -14.71
CA GLY A 31 1.75 -1.24 -14.03
C GLY A 31 2.84 -1.28 -12.96
N VAL A 32 4.05 -0.86 -13.31
CA VAL A 32 5.19 -0.77 -12.38
C VAL A 32 4.89 0.22 -11.25
N GLN A 33 4.38 1.41 -11.57
CA GLN A 33 4.02 2.43 -10.57
C GLN A 33 2.98 1.91 -9.55
N ARG A 34 2.02 1.10 -10.00
CA ARG A 34 0.99 0.51 -9.14
C ARG A 34 1.53 -0.54 -8.17
N LEU A 35 2.63 -1.20 -8.49
CA LEU A 35 3.30 -2.16 -7.61
C LEU A 35 4.17 -1.47 -6.55
N PHE A 36 4.47 -0.18 -6.72
CA PHE A 36 5.36 0.55 -5.83
C PHE A 36 4.84 0.63 -4.39
N LEU A 37 3.57 0.99 -4.19
CA LEU A 37 2.97 1.07 -2.85
C LEU A 37 3.01 -0.27 -2.07
N PRO A 38 2.46 -1.40 -2.59
CA PRO A 38 2.51 -2.66 -1.86
C PRO A 38 3.94 -3.16 -1.68
N PHE A 39 4.85 -2.92 -2.64
CA PHE A 39 6.25 -3.27 -2.50
C PHE A 39 6.90 -2.58 -1.29
N VAL A 40 6.76 -1.25 -1.19
CA VAL A 40 7.31 -0.47 -0.07
C VAL A 40 6.68 -0.89 1.26
N ALA A 41 5.37 -1.11 1.30
CA ALA A 41 4.67 -1.54 2.52
C ALA A 41 5.10 -2.94 3.00
N ILE A 42 5.30 -3.89 2.08
CA ILE A 42 5.79 -5.24 2.40
C ILE A 42 7.25 -5.19 2.86
N LEU A 43 8.10 -4.38 2.22
CA LEU A 43 9.48 -4.21 2.67
C LEU A 43 9.55 -3.65 4.09
N TRP A 44 8.74 -2.63 4.41
CA TRP A 44 8.66 -2.11 5.76
C TRP A 44 8.15 -3.17 6.74
N LEU A 45 7.10 -3.93 6.38
CA LEU A 45 6.59 -5.02 7.22
C LEU A 45 7.68 -6.07 7.50
N GLY A 46 8.42 -6.50 6.47
CA GLY A 46 9.51 -7.46 6.61
C GLY A 46 10.63 -6.94 7.52
N LEU A 47 11.03 -5.67 7.36
CA LEU A 47 12.01 -5.03 8.24
C LEU A 47 11.52 -5.01 9.70
N LEU A 48 10.28 -4.59 9.93
CA LEU A 48 9.68 -4.52 11.26
C LEU A 48 9.61 -5.89 11.94
N LEU A 49 9.14 -6.92 11.22
CA LEU A 49 9.08 -8.29 11.74
C LEU A 49 10.49 -8.83 12.03
N GLY A 50 11.44 -8.62 11.12
CA GLY A 50 12.81 -9.08 11.27
C GLY A 50 13.52 -8.44 12.47
N VAL A 51 13.39 -7.13 12.65
CA VAL A 51 14.08 -6.41 13.73
C VAL A 51 13.35 -6.58 15.07
N SER A 52 12.06 -6.27 15.12
CA SER A 52 11.31 -6.18 16.39
C SER A 52 10.87 -7.55 16.92
N PHE A 53 10.47 -8.48 16.05
CA PHE A 53 9.89 -9.77 16.47
C PHE A 53 10.88 -10.94 16.42
N LEU A 54 11.94 -10.84 15.62
CA LEU A 54 12.93 -11.91 15.50
C LEU A 54 14.26 -11.53 16.16
N ALA A 55 14.96 -10.51 15.64
CA ALA A 55 16.30 -10.17 16.10
C ALA A 55 16.32 -9.70 17.57
N THR A 56 15.35 -8.89 17.97
CA THR A 56 15.30 -8.32 19.33
C THR A 56 15.07 -9.35 20.44
N PRO A 57 14.11 -10.29 20.35
CA PRO A 57 13.98 -11.32 21.38
C PRO A 57 15.17 -12.30 21.36
N VAL A 58 15.59 -12.75 20.17
CA VAL A 58 16.64 -13.77 20.04
C VAL A 58 17.98 -13.33 20.64
N LYS A 59 18.34 -12.05 20.58
CA LYS A 59 19.60 -11.59 21.22
C LYS A 59 19.61 -11.75 22.75
N PHE A 60 18.46 -11.80 23.42
CA PHE A 60 18.40 -12.00 24.87
C PHE A 60 18.52 -13.48 25.27
N GLU A 61 18.41 -14.40 24.31
CA GLU A 61 18.65 -15.84 24.51
C GLU A 61 20.16 -16.18 24.47
N ALA A 62 21.01 -15.25 24.04
CA ALA A 62 22.45 -15.46 23.96
C ALA A 62 23.07 -15.44 25.37
N VAL A 63 23.39 -16.62 25.91
CA VAL A 63 23.97 -16.79 27.26
C VAL A 63 25.28 -16.03 27.47
N SER A 64 26.08 -15.87 26.41
CA SER A 64 27.34 -15.13 26.44
C SER A 64 27.16 -13.60 26.44
N LEU A 65 25.95 -13.10 26.17
CA LEU A 65 25.68 -11.68 26.04
C LEU A 65 25.15 -11.12 27.36
N ALA A 66 25.93 -10.26 28.00
CA ALA A 66 25.51 -9.57 29.21
C ALA A 66 24.31 -8.65 28.93
N LEU A 67 23.33 -8.64 29.83
CA LEU A 67 22.10 -7.86 29.68
C LEU A 67 22.33 -6.35 29.39
N PRO A 68 23.23 -5.62 30.09
CA PRO A 68 23.47 -4.21 29.79
C PRO A 68 23.98 -3.99 28.35
N VAL A 69 24.81 -4.91 27.84
CA VAL A 69 25.30 -4.86 26.45
C VAL A 69 24.16 -5.11 25.46
N ALA A 70 23.30 -6.10 25.72
CA ALA A 70 22.12 -6.36 24.89
C ALA A 70 21.15 -5.18 24.82
N LEU A 71 20.99 -4.45 25.93
CA LEU A 71 20.17 -3.24 26.02
C LEU A 71 20.76 -2.08 25.21
N ASP A 72 22.08 -1.84 25.31
CA ASP A 72 22.73 -0.76 24.55
C ASP A 72 22.70 -1.02 23.03
N VAL A 73 22.94 -2.27 22.61
CA VAL A 73 22.74 -2.69 21.20
C VAL A 73 21.29 -2.47 20.76
N GLY A 74 20.34 -2.73 21.65
CA GLY A 74 18.92 -2.46 21.41
C GLY A 74 18.65 -0.99 21.14
N ARG A 75 19.12 -0.12 22.03
CA ARG A 75 18.97 1.34 21.93
C ARG A 75 19.43 1.87 20.57
N VAL A 76 20.64 1.48 20.14
CA VAL A 76 21.18 1.93 18.85
C VAL A 76 20.40 1.37 17.67
N THR A 77 20.03 0.08 17.71
CA THR A 77 19.24 -0.57 16.66
C THR A 77 17.86 0.07 16.50
N PHE A 78 17.16 0.34 17.60
CA PHE A 78 15.82 0.95 17.57
C PHE A 78 15.86 2.43 17.17
N ALA A 79 16.91 3.17 17.54
CA ALA A 79 17.10 4.53 17.06
C ALA A 79 17.30 4.58 15.54
N LEU A 80 18.01 3.61 14.97
CA LEU A 80 18.15 3.49 13.52
C LEU A 80 16.83 3.05 12.86
N LEU A 81 16.15 2.04 13.43
CA LEU A 81 14.85 1.57 12.93
C LEU A 81 13.88 2.74 12.84
N ALA A 82 13.72 3.54 13.90
CA ALA A 82 12.82 4.69 13.92
C ALA A 82 13.08 5.67 12.76
N LYS A 83 14.36 5.98 12.45
CA LYS A 83 14.72 6.83 11.31
C LYS A 83 14.32 6.21 9.97
N VAL A 84 14.55 4.91 9.82
CA VAL A 84 14.18 4.16 8.61
C VAL A 84 12.66 4.09 8.46
N GLU A 85 11.91 3.93 9.55
CA GLU A 85 10.44 3.93 9.53
C GLU A 85 9.87 5.29 9.08
N TRP A 86 10.48 6.40 9.50
CA TRP A 86 10.13 7.72 8.97
C TRP A 86 10.39 7.86 7.47
N LEU A 87 11.49 7.28 6.97
CA LEU A 87 11.77 7.22 5.53
C LEU A 87 10.71 6.39 4.78
N PHE A 88 10.31 5.23 5.31
CA PHE A 88 9.23 4.44 4.74
C PHE A 88 7.89 5.18 4.76
N THR A 89 7.59 5.89 5.85
CA THR A 89 6.39 6.74 5.98
C THR A 89 6.36 7.81 4.89
N ALA A 90 7.47 8.53 4.70
CA ALA A 90 7.61 9.52 3.63
C ALA A 90 7.47 8.89 2.23
N THR A 91 8.01 7.70 2.03
CA THR A 91 7.91 6.98 0.74
C THR A 91 6.47 6.53 0.47
N ILE A 92 5.76 6.02 1.47
CA ILE A 92 4.36 5.59 1.35
C ILE A 92 3.44 6.77 1.04
N VAL A 93 3.61 7.93 1.69
CA VAL A 93 2.74 9.08 1.39
C VAL A 93 2.93 9.54 -0.05
N VAL A 94 4.16 9.56 -0.57
CA VAL A 94 4.42 9.85 -1.98
C VAL A 94 3.75 8.82 -2.88
N ALA A 95 3.88 7.52 -2.57
CA ALA A 95 3.23 6.45 -3.33
C ALA A 95 1.70 6.55 -3.35
N ILE A 96 1.07 6.97 -2.25
CA ILE A 96 -0.37 7.22 -2.15
C ILE A 96 -0.76 8.42 -3.02
N LEU A 97 -0.01 9.53 -2.96
CA LEU A 97 -0.30 10.75 -3.75
C LEU A 97 -0.16 10.53 -5.26
N LEU A 98 0.72 9.62 -5.68
CA LEU A 98 0.91 9.26 -7.08
C LEU A 98 -0.09 8.20 -7.58
N SER A 99 -0.96 7.69 -6.72
CA SER A 99 -1.94 6.64 -7.06
C SER A 99 -3.32 7.25 -7.35
N PRO A 100 -4.20 6.56 -8.11
CA PRO A 100 -5.61 6.95 -8.29
C PRO A 100 -6.32 7.14 -6.94
N PRO A 101 -7.43 7.91 -6.89
CA PRO A 101 -8.00 8.42 -5.65
C PRO A 101 -8.10 7.33 -4.58
N PRO A 102 -7.41 7.52 -3.45
CA PRO A 102 -7.25 6.50 -2.44
C PRO A 102 -8.57 6.23 -1.72
N ARG A 103 -8.80 4.95 -1.42
CA ARG A 103 -9.91 4.53 -0.55
C ARG A 103 -9.65 5.02 0.87
N LEU A 104 -10.72 5.36 1.61
CA LEU A 104 -10.68 5.75 3.02
C LEU A 104 -9.75 4.86 3.86
N LEU A 105 -9.80 3.54 3.61
CA LEU A 105 -8.97 2.55 4.29
C LEU A 105 -7.46 2.83 4.19
N ARG A 106 -6.94 3.29 3.03
CA ARG A 106 -5.51 3.59 2.87
C ARG A 106 -5.06 4.73 3.77
N TRP A 107 -5.84 5.80 3.81
CA TRP A 107 -5.56 6.94 4.66
C TRP A 107 -5.71 6.60 6.13
N SER A 108 -6.69 5.76 6.50
CA SER A 108 -6.83 5.28 7.87
C SER A 108 -5.62 4.46 8.32
N CYS A 109 -5.14 3.50 7.51
CA CYS A 109 -3.94 2.72 7.82
C CYS A 109 -2.69 3.62 7.91
N PHE A 110 -2.51 4.53 6.96
CA PHE A 110 -1.39 5.48 6.97
C PHE A 110 -1.41 6.41 8.19
N GLY A 111 -2.58 6.96 8.52
CA GLY A 111 -2.78 7.81 9.69
C GLY A 111 -2.50 7.06 10.99
N ALA A 112 -2.96 5.81 11.11
CA ALA A 112 -2.65 4.95 12.26
C ALA A 112 -1.14 4.68 12.39
N LEU A 113 -0.46 4.33 11.30
CA LEU A 113 1.01 4.14 11.29
C LEU A 113 1.74 5.39 11.77
N THR A 114 1.38 6.54 11.20
CA THR A 114 2.02 7.82 11.53
C THR A 114 1.76 8.19 13.00
N LEU A 115 0.54 8.00 13.50
CA LEU A 115 0.21 8.25 14.89
C LEU A 115 1.03 7.36 15.84
N VAL A 116 1.16 6.07 15.54
CA VAL A 116 1.98 5.16 16.36
C VAL A 116 3.45 5.60 16.35
N LEU A 117 4.01 5.96 15.19
CA LEU A 117 5.39 6.45 15.10
C LEU A 117 5.60 7.76 15.88
N LEU A 118 4.63 8.68 15.87
CA LEU A 118 4.70 9.90 16.66
C LEU A 118 4.70 9.60 18.15
N VAL A 119 3.79 8.74 18.62
CA VAL A 119 3.74 8.31 20.03
C VAL A 119 5.04 7.62 20.43
N GLN A 120 5.60 6.79 19.55
CA GLN A 120 6.90 6.14 19.79
C GLN A 120 8.04 7.15 19.88
N ALA A 121 8.16 8.04 18.90
CA ALA A 121 9.26 8.98 18.81
C ALA A 121 9.24 10.04 19.93
N LEU A 122 8.06 10.54 20.29
CA LEU A 122 7.92 11.67 21.22
C LEU A 122 7.85 11.24 22.69
N TRP A 123 7.43 9.99 22.96
CA TRP A 123 7.21 9.54 24.34
C TRP A 123 7.82 8.19 24.64
N LEU A 124 7.42 7.14 23.91
CA LEU A 124 7.71 5.78 24.33
C LEU A 124 9.22 5.44 24.23
N LEU A 125 9.86 5.77 23.11
CA LEU A 125 11.29 5.54 22.91
C LEU A 125 12.15 6.39 23.87
N PRO A 126 11.92 7.71 24.04
CA PRO A 126 12.63 8.49 25.06
C PRO A 126 12.50 7.91 26.47
N ALA A 127 11.29 7.46 26.85
CA ALA A 127 11.05 6.86 28.17
C ALA A 127 11.79 5.53 28.35
N LEU A 128 11.89 4.71 27.31
CA LEU A 128 12.65 3.47 27.33
C LEU A 128 14.16 3.74 27.37
N ASP A 129 14.66 4.69 26.59
CA ASP A 129 16.07 5.07 26.53
C ASP A 129 16.58 5.61 27.86
N ALA A 130 15.80 6.44 28.56
CA ALA A 130 16.14 6.93 29.89
C ALA A 130 16.30 5.79 30.90
N ARG A 131 15.49 4.73 30.78
CA ARG A 131 15.57 3.55 31.65
C ARG A 131 16.77 2.68 31.33
N VAL A 132 17.09 2.50 30.04
CA VAL A 132 18.33 1.82 29.62
C VAL A 132 19.54 2.59 30.16
N ALA A 133 19.56 3.92 30.05
CA ALA A 133 20.65 4.74 30.58
C ALA A 133 20.82 4.58 32.11
N ALA A 134 19.72 4.52 32.87
CA ALA A 134 19.76 4.27 34.31
C ALA A 134 20.35 2.88 34.67
N ILE A 135 20.00 1.84 33.90
CA ILE A 135 20.55 0.48 34.08
C ILE A 135 22.06 0.48 33.76
N LEU A 136 22.46 1.15 32.68
CA LEU A 136 23.87 1.26 32.29
C LEU A 136 24.71 2.02 33.33
N ALA A 137 24.10 2.95 34.07
CA ALA A 137 24.73 3.64 35.19
C ALA A 137 24.78 2.81 36.50
N GLY A 138 24.30 1.56 36.47
CA GLY A 138 24.25 0.67 37.64
C GLY A 138 23.05 0.91 38.58
N GLY A 139 22.09 1.73 38.17
CA GLY A 139 20.88 2.01 38.93
C GLY A 139 19.82 0.91 38.80
N ALA A 140 19.01 0.74 39.85
CA ALA A 140 17.80 -0.09 39.79
C ALA A 140 16.63 0.72 39.23
N VAL A 141 15.82 0.11 38.35
CA VAL A 141 14.67 0.76 37.74
C VAL A 141 13.40 0.04 38.14
N ALA A 142 12.38 0.78 38.59
CA ALA A 142 11.08 0.20 38.93
C ALA A 142 10.46 -0.49 37.71
N PRO A 143 9.73 -1.61 37.88
CA PRO A 143 9.04 -2.29 36.80
C PRO A 143 7.91 -1.42 36.23
N THR A 144 7.71 -1.46 34.91
CA THR A 144 6.63 -0.72 34.22
C THR A 144 6.21 -1.45 32.95
N ASN A 145 5.03 -1.13 32.44
CA ASN A 145 4.48 -1.74 31.22
C ASN A 145 4.95 -1.11 29.89
N HIS A 146 5.92 -0.18 29.89
CA HIS A 146 6.40 0.47 28.65
C HIS A 146 6.87 -0.53 27.59
N HIS A 147 7.50 -1.64 27.99
CA HIS A 147 7.91 -2.68 27.06
C HIS A 147 6.70 -3.38 26.41
N LEU A 148 5.66 -3.69 27.19
CA LEU A 148 4.43 -4.29 26.66
C LEU A 148 3.70 -3.33 25.71
N LEU A 149 3.62 -2.04 26.06
CA LEU A 149 3.07 -1.01 25.18
C LEU A 149 3.84 -0.93 23.85
N TYR A 150 5.17 -1.06 23.90
CA TYR A 150 6.00 -1.10 22.70
C TYR A 150 5.66 -2.31 21.82
N VAL A 151 5.56 -3.52 22.41
CA VAL A 151 5.18 -4.74 21.66
C VAL A 151 3.81 -4.60 21.00
N VAL A 152 2.82 -4.06 21.73
CA VAL A 152 1.48 -3.83 21.17
C VAL A 152 1.52 -2.80 20.03
N ALA A 153 2.32 -1.74 20.16
CA ALA A 153 2.51 -0.74 19.10
C ALA A 153 3.17 -1.35 17.85
N GLU A 154 4.19 -2.19 18.01
CA GLU A 154 4.82 -2.92 16.90
C GLU A 154 3.83 -3.85 16.20
N LEU A 155 2.99 -4.56 16.96
CA LEU A 155 1.94 -5.42 16.39
C LEU A 155 0.89 -4.61 15.62
N ALA A 156 0.47 -3.46 16.17
CA ALA A 156 -0.47 -2.57 15.49
C ALA A 156 0.10 -2.07 14.15
N LYS A 157 1.39 -1.67 14.11
CA LYS A 157 2.07 -1.31 12.85
C LYS A 157 2.11 -2.48 11.87
N ALA A 158 2.46 -3.68 12.33
CA ALA A 158 2.49 -4.87 11.49
C ALA A 158 1.12 -5.16 10.84
N LEU A 159 0.04 -5.09 11.61
CA LEU A 159 -1.33 -5.27 11.11
C LEU A 159 -1.75 -4.16 10.14
N ALA A 160 -1.40 -2.90 10.43
CA ALA A 160 -1.68 -1.78 9.54
C ALA A 160 -0.93 -1.90 8.20
N LEU A 161 0.33 -2.36 8.21
CA LEU A 161 1.10 -2.61 6.99
C LEU A 161 0.58 -3.81 6.21
N LEU A 162 0.19 -4.89 6.89
CA LEU A 162 -0.40 -6.07 6.26
C LEU A 162 -1.72 -5.71 5.56
N THR A 163 -2.59 -4.98 6.25
CA THR A 163 -3.88 -4.52 5.69
C THR A 163 -3.68 -3.56 4.51
N LEU A 164 -2.75 -2.60 4.62
CA LEU A 164 -2.41 -1.69 3.54
C LEU A 164 -1.86 -2.45 2.31
N SER A 165 -0.97 -3.40 2.53
CA SER A 165 -0.38 -4.22 1.47
C SER A 165 -1.43 -5.09 0.77
N GLY A 166 -2.28 -5.77 1.55
CA GLY A 166 -3.36 -6.61 1.04
C GLY A 166 -4.40 -5.82 0.25
N GLU A 167 -4.82 -4.65 0.76
CA GLU A 167 -5.72 -3.76 0.03
C GLU A 167 -5.10 -3.29 -1.28
N ALA A 168 -3.83 -2.85 -1.24
CA ALA A 168 -3.14 -2.35 -2.41
C ALA A 168 -3.05 -3.43 -3.50
N LEU A 169 -2.65 -4.66 -3.14
CA LEU A 169 -2.61 -5.81 -4.05
C LEU A 169 -4.00 -6.20 -4.58
N TRP A 170 -5.01 -6.27 -3.71
CA TRP A 170 -6.39 -6.57 -4.12
C TRP A 170 -6.93 -5.56 -5.13
N SER A 171 -6.59 -4.28 -4.95
CA SER A 171 -6.98 -3.21 -5.87
C SER A 171 -6.38 -3.35 -7.27
N LEU A 172 -5.31 -4.14 -7.44
CA LEU A 172 -4.72 -4.49 -8.74
C LEU A 172 -5.50 -5.64 -9.39
N SER A 173 -5.85 -6.67 -8.62
CA SER A 173 -6.57 -7.86 -9.10
C SER A 173 -7.98 -7.53 -9.62
N GLY A 174 -8.74 -6.71 -8.87
CA GLY A 174 -10.11 -6.34 -9.23
C GLY A 174 -10.25 -5.55 -10.54
N ARG A 175 -9.16 -4.93 -11.04
CA ARG A 175 -9.18 -4.21 -12.33
C ARG A 175 -8.93 -5.15 -13.51
N ASN A 176 -8.13 -6.19 -13.35
CA ASN A 176 -7.89 -7.18 -14.40
C ASN A 176 -9.17 -7.97 -14.75
N ALA A 177 -10.07 -8.16 -13.77
CA ALA A 177 -11.36 -8.82 -13.96
C ALA A 177 -12.41 -7.99 -14.76
N GLY A 178 -12.15 -6.70 -14.98
CA GLY A 178 -12.99 -5.79 -15.77
C GLY A 178 -12.62 -5.76 -17.26
N CYS A 179 -11.36 -6.06 -17.61
CA CYS A 179 -10.86 -5.96 -18.98
C CYS A 179 -11.22 -7.17 -19.88
N GLY A 180 -11.78 -8.24 -19.31
CA GLY A 180 -12.20 -9.45 -20.04
C GLY A 180 -13.68 -9.52 -20.42
N ARG A 181 -14.47 -8.44 -20.20
CA ARG A 181 -15.94 -8.48 -20.35
C ARG A 181 -16.53 -7.57 -21.43
N SER A 182 -15.72 -6.87 -22.21
CA SER A 182 -16.18 -6.15 -23.39
C SER A 182 -16.09 -7.05 -24.63
N ALA A 183 -16.97 -8.05 -24.72
CA ALA A 183 -17.32 -8.61 -26.02
C ALA A 183 -18.12 -7.52 -26.77
N PRO A 184 -17.81 -7.21 -28.04
CA PRO A 184 -18.56 -6.22 -28.79
C PRO A 184 -20.03 -6.67 -28.88
N ALA A 185 -20.95 -5.78 -28.48
CA ALA A 185 -22.40 -5.93 -28.65
C ALA A 185 -22.79 -5.80 -30.14
N SER A 186 -22.19 -6.63 -30.99
CA SER A 186 -22.41 -6.68 -32.43
C SER A 186 -22.35 -8.13 -32.90
N VAL A 187 -23.14 -9.00 -32.27
CA VAL A 187 -23.66 -10.20 -32.93
C VAL A 187 -25.17 -10.13 -32.88
N ALA A 188 -25.70 -9.52 -33.94
CA ALA A 188 -26.91 -9.91 -34.64
C ALA A 188 -28.17 -10.08 -33.79
N SER A 189 -28.93 -9.00 -33.71
CA SER A 189 -30.39 -9.03 -33.86
C SER A 189 -30.79 -9.91 -35.05
N LEU A 190 -31.15 -11.17 -34.82
CA LEU A 190 -31.97 -11.94 -35.73
C LEU A 190 -33.42 -11.84 -35.24
N PRO A 191 -34.35 -11.23 -36.01
CA PRO A 191 -35.76 -11.40 -35.73
C PRO A 191 -36.16 -12.82 -36.13
N SER A 192 -36.41 -13.68 -35.14
CA SER A 192 -37.07 -14.97 -35.36
C SER A 192 -38.58 -14.75 -35.46
N ASP A 193 -39.03 -14.17 -36.58
CA ASP A 193 -40.44 -14.09 -36.96
C ASP A 193 -40.89 -15.47 -37.51
N PRO A 194 -41.82 -16.18 -36.86
CA PRO A 194 -42.31 -17.47 -37.33
C PRO A 194 -43.19 -17.40 -38.60
N ALA A 195 -43.48 -16.20 -39.13
CA ALA A 195 -44.36 -16.03 -40.29
C ALA A 195 -43.66 -16.19 -41.66
N ALA A 196 -42.33 -16.18 -41.75
CA ALA A 196 -41.60 -16.17 -43.02
C ALA A 196 -41.41 -17.56 -43.69
N LEU A 197 -42.00 -18.63 -43.14
CA LEU A 197 -41.77 -20.02 -43.57
C LEU A 197 -42.99 -20.71 -44.21
N ARG A 198 -44.01 -19.97 -44.67
CA ARG A 198 -45.09 -20.53 -45.50
C ARG A 198 -45.12 -19.83 -46.86
N PHE A 199 -45.23 -20.64 -47.91
CA PHE A 199 -45.25 -20.32 -49.35
C PHE A 199 -43.88 -20.35 -50.07
N GLN A 200 -43.44 -21.56 -50.41
CA GLN A 200 -43.22 -21.94 -51.81
C GLN A 200 -43.07 -23.47 -51.90
N GLY A 201 -43.99 -24.11 -52.62
CA GLY A 201 -44.06 -25.55 -52.82
C GLY A 201 -45.29 -25.93 -53.64
N ASN A 202 -45.24 -25.61 -54.94
CA ASN A 202 -45.94 -26.32 -56.01
C ASN A 202 -44.91 -26.59 -57.10
#